data_AF-A0A9D3SVX0-F1
#
_entry.id   AF-A0A9D3SVX0-F1
#
_cell.length_a   1.000
_cell.length_b   1.000
_cell.length_c   1.000
_cell.angle_alpha   90.00
_cell.angle_beta   90.00
_cell.angle_gamma   90.00
#
_symmetry.space_group_name_H-M   'P 1'
#
loop_
_entity.id
_entity.type
_entity.pdbx_description
1 polymer ?
#
loop_
_entity_poly.entity_id
_entity_poly.type
_entity_poly.pdbx_seq_one_letter_code
_entity_poly.pdbx_strand_id
1 'polypeptide(L)'
;MSLDLNLEGLDLDCDAQRSNKLKMSVRKQTPSDFLKQIIGRPVVVKLNSGVDYRGVLACLDGYMNIAVEQTEEYVNGQLKNKYGDAFLRGNNVLYISTQKRKM
;
A
#
# COMPACT_ATOMS: atom_id res chain seq x y z
N MET A 1 -38.43 -34.23 -2.49
CA MET A 1 -38.86 -32.84 -2.25
C MET A 1 -38.24 -32.44 -0.93
N SER A 2 -37.61 -31.27 -0.96
CA SER A 2 -36.86 -30.51 0.05
C SER A 2 -36.73 -31.10 1.46
N LEU A 3 -35.49 -31.31 1.88
CA LEU A 3 -35.09 -31.18 3.28
C LEU A 3 -34.81 -29.70 3.54
N ASP A 4 -35.70 -29.06 4.31
CA ASP A 4 -35.36 -27.86 5.07
C ASP A 4 -34.48 -28.27 6.27
N LEU A 5 -33.48 -27.45 6.61
CA LEU A 5 -33.24 -26.96 7.98
C LEU A 5 -32.06 -25.97 8.03
N ASN A 6 -32.39 -24.82 8.63
CA ASN A 6 -31.58 -23.65 8.98
C ASN A 6 -30.32 -23.90 9.82
N LEU A 7 -29.57 -22.80 10.02
CA LEU A 7 -28.77 -22.43 11.21
C LEU A 7 -27.38 -23.09 11.26
N GLU A 8 -26.24 -22.42 11.46
CA GLU A 8 -25.85 -21.15 12.11
C GLU A 8 -24.61 -20.60 11.35
N GLY A 9 -24.34 -19.30 11.26
CA GLY A 9 -23.74 -18.53 12.35
C GLY A 9 -22.27 -18.92 12.57
N LEU A 10 -21.35 -17.96 12.44
CA LEU A 10 -20.24 -17.66 13.38
C LEU A 10 -19.15 -16.84 12.67
N ASP A 11 -19.24 -15.53 12.89
CA ASP A 11 -18.08 -14.66 13.04
C ASP A 11 -17.06 -15.34 13.95
N LEU A 12 -15.81 -15.44 13.50
CA LEU A 12 -14.71 -15.88 14.35
C LEU A 12 -13.83 -14.68 14.65
N ASP A 13 -14.23 -14.06 15.76
CA ASP A 13 -13.40 -13.21 16.59
C ASP A 13 -12.10 -13.91 17.02
N CYS A 14 -11.16 -13.04 17.35
CA CYS A 14 -9.92 -13.31 18.07
C CYS A 14 -10.18 -14.15 19.32
N ASP A 15 -9.61 -15.36 19.40
CA ASP A 15 -8.82 -15.82 20.56
C ASP A 15 -8.17 -17.20 20.33
N ALA A 16 -7.09 -17.42 21.07
CA ALA A 16 -6.07 -18.46 20.87
C ALA A 16 -6.54 -19.92 21.07
N GLN A 17 -5.94 -20.86 20.32
CA GLN A 17 -5.13 -22.00 20.80
C GLN A 17 -4.97 -23.14 19.76
N ARG A 18 -3.78 -23.75 19.80
CA ARG A 18 -3.47 -25.17 19.44
C ARG A 18 -3.20 -25.56 17.97
N SER A 19 -1.90 -25.74 17.71
CA SER A 19 -1.22 -26.76 16.89
C SER A 19 -1.65 -27.03 15.43
N ASN A 20 -0.71 -26.71 14.53
CA ASN A 20 -0.38 -27.41 13.29
C ASN A 20 -1.50 -27.74 12.27
N LYS A 21 -1.79 -26.76 11.39
CA LYS A 21 -1.92 -26.99 9.93
C LYS A 21 -1.82 -25.65 9.20
N LEU A 22 -0.64 -25.28 8.70
CA LEU A 22 -0.50 -24.08 7.87
C LEU A 22 -1.10 -24.37 6.48
N LYS A 23 -2.43 -24.36 6.39
CA LYS A 23 -3.14 -24.20 5.12
C LYS A 23 -2.80 -22.79 4.62
N MET A 24 -1.77 -22.68 3.78
CA MET A 24 -1.58 -21.49 2.96
C MET A 24 -2.68 -21.47 1.91
N SER A 25 -3.87 -21.00 2.32
CA SER A 25 -4.84 -20.46 1.38
C SER A 25 -4.10 -19.35 0.65
N VAL A 26 -3.94 -19.48 -0.66
CA VAL A 26 -3.49 -18.37 -1.51
C VAL A 26 -4.60 -17.33 -1.45
N ARG A 27 -4.58 -16.50 -0.41
CA ARG A 27 -5.47 -15.36 -0.28
C ARG A 27 -5.20 -14.51 -1.51
N LYS A 28 -6.21 -14.36 -2.37
CA LYS A 28 -6.14 -13.41 -3.49
C LYS A 28 -5.86 -12.05 -2.87
N GLN A 29 -4.60 -11.61 -2.92
CA GLN A 29 -4.21 -10.31 -2.41
C GLN A 29 -4.91 -9.28 -3.28
N THR A 30 -5.78 -8.49 -2.67
CA THR A 30 -6.40 -7.39 -3.37
C THR A 30 -5.37 -6.27 -3.51
N PRO A 31 -5.47 -5.41 -4.54
CA PRO A 31 -4.62 -4.23 -4.65
C PRO A 31 -4.63 -3.40 -3.35
N SER A 32 -5.78 -3.31 -2.69
CA SER A 32 -5.96 -2.66 -1.39
C SER A 32 -5.08 -3.25 -0.28
N ASP A 33 -4.83 -4.57 -0.28
CA ASP A 33 -3.95 -5.22 0.68
C ASP A 33 -2.48 -4.86 0.42
N PHE A 34 -2.09 -4.76 -0.85
CA PHE A 34 -0.75 -4.29 -1.22
C PHE A 34 -0.53 -2.84 -0.78
N LEU A 35 -1.53 -1.98 -1.00
CA LEU A 35 -1.47 -0.57 -0.60
C LEU A 35 -1.26 -0.41 0.91
N LYS A 36 -1.92 -1.22 1.74
CA LYS A 36 -1.71 -1.24 3.19
C LYS A 36 -0.30 -1.69 3.59
N GLN A 37 0.31 -2.60 2.84
CA GLN A 37 1.64 -3.13 3.16
C GLN A 37 2.78 -2.14 2.88
N ILE A 38 2.58 -1.20 1.96
CA ILE A 38 3.60 -0.22 1.56
C ILE A 38 3.57 1.06 2.43
N ILE A 39 2.53 1.28 3.23
CA ILE A 39 2.47 2.41 4.18
C ILE A 39 3.65 2.33 5.16
N GLY A 40 4.26 3.47 5.45
CA GLY A 40 5.45 3.62 6.31
C GLY A 40 6.76 3.18 5.67
N ARG A 41 6.76 2.75 4.40
CA ARG A 41 7.99 2.37 3.68
C ARG A 41 8.51 3.52 2.83
N PRO A 42 9.82 3.60 2.60
CA PRO A 42 10.37 4.51 1.60
C PRO A 42 9.89 4.10 0.21
N VAL A 43 9.39 5.06 -0.55
CA VAL A 43 8.82 4.88 -1.89
C VAL A 43 9.37 5.91 -2.87
N VAL A 44 9.27 5.57 -4.14
CA VAL A 44 9.46 6.47 -5.27
C VAL A 44 8.13 6.56 -6.01
N VAL A 45 7.60 7.77 -6.13
CA VAL A 45 6.39 8.09 -6.86
C VAL A 45 6.78 8.87 -8.11
N LYS A 46 6.52 8.29 -9.28
CA LYS A 46 6.73 9.00 -10.55
C LYS A 46 5.43 9.63 -11.00
N LEU A 47 5.46 10.92 -11.34
CA LEU A 47 4.32 11.60 -11.95
C LEU A 47 4.33 11.47 -13.47
N ASN A 48 3.17 11.68 -14.10
CA ASN A 48 3.00 11.72 -15.56
C ASN A 48 3.87 12.79 -16.24
N SER A 49 4.27 13.83 -15.50
CA SER A 49 5.21 14.86 -15.97
C SER A 49 6.67 14.39 -16.07
N GLY A 50 6.98 13.18 -15.57
CA GLY A 50 8.33 12.63 -15.53
C GLY A 50 9.13 12.94 -14.27
N VAL A 51 8.59 13.77 -13.37
CA VAL A 51 9.18 14.11 -12.07
C VAL A 51 9.06 12.94 -11.10
N ASP A 52 10.15 12.64 -10.38
CA ASP A 52 10.20 11.59 -9.38
C ASP A 52 10.20 12.21 -7.97
N TYR A 53 9.25 11.80 -7.13
CA TYR A 53 9.21 12.14 -5.72
C TYR A 53 9.66 10.94 -4.90
N ARG A 54 10.60 11.16 -3.98
CA ARG A 54 11.10 10.12 -3.08
C ARG A 54 10.85 10.51 -1.65
N GLY A 55 10.39 9.57 -0.83
CA GLY A 55 10.15 9.84 0.59
C GLY A 55 9.46 8.65 1.27
N VAL A 56 8.98 8.87 2.49
CA VAL A 56 8.26 7.83 3.26
C VAL A 56 6.77 7.96 3.00
N LEU A 57 6.12 6.86 2.62
CA LEU A 57 4.69 6.86 2.37
C LEU A 57 3.91 6.99 3.69
N ALA A 58 3.28 8.12 3.96
CA ALA A 58 2.48 8.33 5.16
C ALA A 58 1.06 7.77 5.01
N CYS A 59 0.39 8.09 3.90
CA CYS A 59 -0.93 7.55 3.60
C CYS A 59 -1.21 7.49 2.10
N LEU A 60 -2.14 6.63 1.72
CA LEU A 60 -2.64 6.51 0.36
C LEU A 60 -4.10 6.02 0.35
N ASP A 61 -4.88 6.46 -0.64
CA ASP A 61 -6.28 6.05 -0.84
C ASP A 61 -6.52 5.26 -2.15
N GLY A 62 -7.77 4.89 -2.41
CA GLY A 62 -8.19 4.15 -3.60
C GLY A 62 -8.18 4.97 -4.91
N TYR A 63 -8.00 6.29 -4.83
CA TYR A 63 -7.80 7.18 -5.98
C TYR A 63 -6.32 7.47 -6.22
N MET A 64 -5.42 6.82 -5.46
CA MET A 64 -3.98 7.03 -5.46
C MET A 64 -3.56 8.44 -5.04
N ASN A 65 -4.37 9.16 -4.25
CA ASN A 65 -3.85 10.35 -3.57
C ASN A 65 -2.87 9.90 -2.49
N ILE A 66 -1.74 10.59 -2.38
CA ILE A 66 -0.59 10.13 -1.60
C ILE A 66 -0.12 11.25 -0.70
N ALA A 67 0.09 10.96 0.58
CA ALA A 67 0.92 11.80 1.45
C ALA A 67 2.29 11.15 1.60
N VAL A 68 3.34 11.94 1.35
CA VAL A 68 4.73 11.50 1.45
C VAL A 68 5.47 12.44 2.39
N GLU A 69 6.15 11.87 3.38
CA GLU A 69 7.01 12.59 4.32
C GLU A 69 8.44 12.62 3.82
N GLN A 70 9.20 13.64 4.26
CA GLN A 70 10.61 13.83 3.90
C GLN A 70 10.85 13.79 2.38
N THR A 71 9.94 14.41 1.64
CA THR A 71 9.84 14.34 0.20
C THR A 71 10.97 15.09 -0.50
N GLU A 72 11.67 14.39 -1.38
CA GLU A 72 12.70 14.91 -2.28
C GLU A 72 12.21 14.84 -3.73
N GLU A 73 12.34 15.94 -4.45
CA GLU A 73 11.96 16.06 -5.85
C GLU A 73 13.19 15.87 -6.74
N TYR A 74 13.07 14.94 -7.69
CA TYR A 74 14.07 14.68 -8.69
C TYR A 74 13.52 14.97 -10.09
N VAL A 75 14.23 15.83 -10.81
CA VAL A 75 13.95 16.14 -12.22
C VAL A 75 15.16 15.70 -13.03
N ASN A 76 14.95 14.85 -14.03
CA ASN A 76 16.03 14.26 -14.84
C ASN A 76 17.11 13.56 -13.98
N GLY A 77 16.69 12.95 -12.87
CA GLY A 77 17.58 12.23 -11.94
C GLY A 77 18.38 13.11 -10.99
N GLN A 78 18.29 14.44 -11.09
CA GLN A 78 18.95 15.37 -10.18
C GLN A 78 17.99 15.86 -9.10
N LEU A 79 18.48 15.94 -7.85
CA LEU A 79 17.73 16.51 -6.74
C LEU A 79 17.51 18.00 -7.02
N LYS A 80 16.24 18.40 -7.13
CA LYS A 80 15.85 19.78 -7.40
C LYS A 80 15.43 20.49 -6.12
N ASN A 81 14.55 19.87 -5.34
CA ASN A 81 13.97 20.46 -4.13
C ASN A 81 13.70 19.41 -3.05
N LYS A 82 13.56 19.88 -1.80
CA LYS A 82 13.03 19.10 -0.68
C LYS A 82 11.80 19.81 -0.12
N TYR A 83 10.69 19.09 -0.03
CA TYR A 83 9.40 19.66 0.36
C TYR A 83 8.95 19.26 1.77
N GLY A 84 9.63 18.30 2.42
CA GLY A 84 9.17 17.77 3.71
C GLY A 84 7.90 16.95 3.50
N ASP A 85 6.79 17.38 4.07
CA ASP A 85 5.50 16.70 3.90
C ASP A 85 4.80 17.21 2.64
N ALA A 86 4.53 16.30 1.70
CA ALA A 86 3.95 16.61 0.41
C ALA A 86 2.72 15.76 0.13
N PHE A 87 1.71 16.38 -0.49
CA PHE A 87 0.51 15.70 -0.97
C PHE A 87 0.51 15.64 -2.49
N LEU A 88 0.47 14.42 -3.04
CA LEU A 88 0.44 14.13 -4.46
C LEU A 88 -0.97 13.71 -4.88
N ARG A 89 -1.48 14.31 -5.96
CA ARG A 89 -2.80 13.99 -6.51
C ARG A 89 -2.73 12.74 -7.38
N GLY A 90 -3.59 11.76 -7.09
CA GLY A 90 -3.54 10.43 -7.72
C GLY A 90 -3.76 10.42 -9.23
N ASN A 91 -4.53 11.37 -9.77
CA ASN A 91 -4.73 11.52 -11.22
C ASN A 91 -3.42 11.77 -11.99
N ASN A 92 -2.38 12.28 -11.33
CA ASN A 92 -1.08 12.57 -11.95
C ASN A 92 -0.03 11.49 -11.66
N VAL A 93 -0.35 10.47 -10.86
CA VAL A 93 0.59 9.42 -10.48
C VAL A 93 0.69 8.41 -11.62
N LEU A 94 1.90 8.16 -12.09
CA LEU A 94 2.21 7.15 -13.09
C LEU A 94 2.42 5.79 -12.43
N TYR A 95 3.28 5.73 -11.42
CA TYR A 95 3.51 4.53 -10.62
C TYR A 95 4.06 4.86 -9.23
N ILE A 96 3.94 3.88 -8.35
CA ILE A 96 4.56 3.85 -7.02
C ILE A 96 5.46 2.62 -6.93
N SER A 97 6.68 2.81 -6.46
CA SER A 97 7.64 1.73 -6.27
C SER A 97 8.27 1.81 -4.89
N THR A 98 8.40 0.69 -4.18
CA THR A 98 9.12 0.65 -2.89
C THR A 98 10.61 0.81 -3.12
N GLN A 99 11.24 1.72 -2.40
CA GLN A 99 12.69 1.90 -2.46
C GLN A 99 13.35 0.79 -1.62
N LYS A 100 14.12 -0.09 -2.27
CA LYS A 100 14.96 -1.07 -1.55
C LYS A 100 16.12 -0.32 -0.91
N ARG A 101 16.30 -0.44 0.42
CA ARG A 101 17.55 -0.02 1.06
C ARG A 101 18.66 -0.90 0.50
N LYS A 102 19.65 -0.30 -0.18
CA LYS A 102 20.94 -0.97 -0.39
C LYS A 102 21.58 -1.10 0.99
N MET A 103 21.72 -2.33 1.48
CA MET A 103 22.67 -2.67 2.54
C MET A 103 24.08 -2.69 1.96
#